data_AF-A0A6J4TCZ3-F1
#
_entry.id   AF-A0A6J4TCZ3-F1
#
_cell.length_a   1.000
_cell.length_b   1.000
_cell.length_c   1.000
_cell.angle_alpha   90.00
_cell.angle_beta   90.00
_cell.angle_gamma   90.00
#
_symmetry.space_group_name_H-M   'P 1'
#
loop_
_entity.id
_entity.type
_entity.pdbx_description
1 polymer ?
#
loop_
_entity_poly.entity_id
_entity_poly.type
_entity_poly.pdbx_seq_one_letter_code
_entity_poly.pdbx_strand_id
1 'polypeptide(L)'
;MSNFPSLGELGLKHDPAGRGYHAVYREHDVNHCPGCGRTHWIIGRVSAECAFCATALPLAEASMRHHSAPVIIQHRNREQGQAWAA
;
A
#
# COMPACT_ATOMS: atom_id res chain seq x y z
N MET A 1 -33.16 2.31 -1.38
CA MET A 1 -31.97 1.70 -2.00
C MET A 1 -31.19 2.84 -2.64
N SER A 2 -30.21 3.41 -1.94
CA SER A 2 -29.50 4.60 -2.44
C SER A 2 -28.42 4.16 -3.41
N ASN A 3 -28.59 4.51 -4.68
CA ASN A 3 -27.61 4.25 -5.73
C ASN A 3 -26.53 5.34 -5.66
N PHE A 4 -25.40 5.05 -5.04
CA PHE A 4 -24.26 5.97 -5.02
C PHE A 4 -23.53 5.85 -6.36
N PRO A 5 -23.46 6.93 -7.16
CA PRO A 5 -22.75 6.88 -8.42
C PRO A 5 -21.27 6.59 -8.16
N SER A 6 -20.72 5.67 -8.94
CA SER A 6 -19.31 5.34 -8.93
C SER A 6 -18.48 6.51 -9.46
N LEU A 7 -17.22 6.63 -9.01
CA LEU A 7 -16.27 7.65 -9.47
C LEU A 7 -16.13 7.71 -11.01
N GLY A 8 -16.34 6.57 -11.70
CA GLY A 8 -16.34 6.50 -13.15
C GLY A 8 -17.57 7.15 -13.82
N GLU A 9 -18.74 7.11 -13.18
CA GLU A 9 -19.98 7.74 -13.68
C GLU A 9 -19.94 9.27 -13.59
N LEU A 10 -19.14 9.81 -12.66
CA LEU A 10 -18.93 11.25 -12.49
C LEU A 10 -17.90 11.84 -13.48
N GLY A 11 -17.35 11.04 -14.39
CA GLY A 11 -16.36 11.51 -15.37
C GLY A 11 -15.03 11.98 -14.77
N LEU A 12 -14.78 11.66 -13.49
CA LEU A 12 -13.53 11.93 -12.81
C LEU A 12 -12.46 11.01 -13.40
N LYS A 13 -11.63 11.57 -14.28
CA LYS A 13 -10.50 10.90 -14.89
C LYS A 13 -9.57 10.40 -13.79
N HIS A 14 -9.08 9.18 -13.92
CA HIS A 14 -8.04 8.66 -13.03
C HIS A 14 -6.81 9.56 -13.15
N ASP A 15 -6.64 10.49 -12.21
CA ASP A 15 -5.49 11.38 -12.14
C ASP A 15 -4.46 10.81 -11.16
N PRO A 16 -3.42 10.11 -11.65
CA PRO A 16 -2.38 9.57 -10.80
C PRO A 16 -1.54 10.67 -10.13
N ALA A 17 -1.53 11.91 -10.64
CA ALA A 17 -0.80 13.01 -10.04
C ALA A 17 -1.53 13.59 -8.81
N GLY A 18 -2.85 13.75 -8.87
CA GLY A 18 -3.67 14.27 -7.76
C GLY A 18 -3.95 13.25 -6.63
N ARG A 19 -3.85 11.95 -6.91
CA ARG A 19 -4.06 10.88 -5.89
C ARG A 19 -2.84 10.63 -5.00
N GLY A 20 -1.65 11.05 -5.44
CA GLY A 20 -0.38 10.64 -4.85
C GLY A 20 0.05 9.22 -5.25
N TYR A 21 1.32 8.88 -5.05
CA TYR A 21 1.90 7.60 -5.46
C TYR A 21 1.29 6.43 -4.67
N HIS A 22 0.52 5.56 -5.32
CA HIS A 22 -0.06 4.37 -4.72
C HIS A 22 0.82 3.14 -4.98
N ALA A 23 1.80 2.93 -4.09
CA ALA A 23 2.69 1.78 -4.15
C ALA A 23 1.94 0.49 -3.77
N VAL A 24 1.95 -0.50 -4.67
CA VAL A 24 1.37 -1.84 -4.45
C VAL A 24 2.41 -2.90 -4.76
N TYR A 25 2.33 -4.02 -4.06
CA TYR A 25 3.12 -5.20 -4.38
C TYR A 25 2.44 -6.03 -5.47
N ARG A 26 3.17 -6.38 -6.54
CA ARG A 26 2.72 -7.23 -7.65
C ARG A 26 3.48 -8.55 -7.68
N GLU A 27 2.80 -9.68 -7.52
CA GLU A 27 3.46 -10.99 -7.41
C GLU A 27 4.37 -11.35 -8.60
N HIS A 28 3.97 -10.95 -9.82
CA HIS A 28 4.68 -11.30 -11.05
C HIS A 28 5.69 -10.23 -11.50
N ASP A 29 6.08 -9.30 -10.63
CA ASP A 29 6.98 -8.20 -10.96
C ASP A 29 8.08 -8.05 -9.91
N VAL A 30 9.19 -7.41 -10.29
CA VAL A 30 10.26 -7.05 -9.36
C VAL A 30 9.84 -5.82 -8.57
N ASN A 31 9.37 -6.04 -7.34
CA ASN A 31 8.94 -4.95 -6.47
C ASN A 31 10.12 -4.37 -5.70
N HIS A 32 10.44 -3.11 -5.94
CA HIS A 32 11.39 -2.34 -5.13
C HIS A 32 10.70 -1.69 -3.94
N CYS A 33 11.30 -1.83 -2.77
CA CYS A 33 10.80 -1.17 -1.58
C CYS A 33 10.97 0.35 -1.71
N PRO A 34 9.91 1.17 -1.56
CA PRO A 34 10.04 2.62 -1.63
C PRO A 34 10.78 3.23 -0.43
N GLY A 35 10.94 2.47 0.67
CA GLY A 35 11.71 2.91 1.84
C GLY A 35 13.22 2.73 1.69
N CYS A 36 13.68 1.58 1.16
CA CYS A 36 15.11 1.24 1.14
C CYS A 36 15.64 0.69 -0.20
N GLY A 37 14.81 0.64 -1.25
CA GLY A 37 15.16 0.18 -2.60
C GLY A 37 15.34 -1.34 -2.76
N ARG A 38 15.34 -2.10 -1.67
CA ARG A 38 15.54 -3.56 -1.68
C ARG A 38 14.30 -4.30 -2.21
N THR A 39 14.49 -5.54 -2.65
CA THR A 39 13.45 -6.35 -3.30
C THR A 39 13.00 -7.56 -2.47
N HIS A 40 13.41 -7.63 -1.21
CA HIS A 40 13.08 -8.77 -0.35
C HIS A 40 11.88 -8.45 0.54
N TRP A 41 10.88 -9.32 0.47
CA TRP A 41 9.55 -9.10 1.03
C TRP A 41 9.07 -10.33 1.80
N ILE A 42 8.37 -10.08 2.90
CA ILE A 42 7.59 -11.06 3.64
C ILE A 42 6.14 -10.90 3.17
N ILE A 43 5.62 -11.89 2.47
CA ILE A 43 4.30 -11.83 1.84
C ILE A 43 3.25 -12.39 2.79
N GLY A 44 2.32 -11.54 3.21
CA GLY A 44 1.14 -11.90 3.98
C GLY A 44 -0.09 -12.09 3.09
N ARG A 45 -1.27 -12.18 3.71
CA ARG A 45 -2.55 -12.34 2.98
C ARG A 45 -3.04 -11.06 2.29
N VAL A 46 -2.65 -9.90 2.82
CA VAL A 46 -3.19 -8.58 2.42
C VAL A 46 -2.08 -7.57 2.08
N SER A 47 -0.89 -7.76 2.65
CA SER A 47 0.27 -6.88 2.46
C SER A 47 1.55 -7.66 2.24
N ALA A 48 2.52 -6.99 1.63
CA ALA A 48 3.91 -7.38 1.55
C ALA A 48 4.74 -6.43 2.43
N GLU A 49 5.51 -6.96 3.36
CA GLU A 49 6.37 -6.18 4.26
C GLU A 49 7.84 -6.32 3.83
N CYS A 50 8.56 -5.21 3.74
CA CYS A 50 9.98 -5.26 3.41
C CYS A 50 10.77 -5.86 4.57
N ALA A 51 11.55 -6.91 4.29
CA ALA A 51 12.33 -7.62 5.30
C ALA A 51 13.48 -6.80 5.93
N PHE A 52 13.76 -5.59 5.42
CA PHE A 52 14.86 -4.73 5.88
C PHE A 52 14.43 -3.49 6.65
N CYS A 53 13.39 -2.80 6.18
CA CYS A 53 12.96 -1.52 6.76
C CYS A 53 11.51 -1.53 7.25
N ALA A 54 10.86 -2.70 7.28
CA ALA A 54 9.47 -2.89 7.69
C ALA A 54 8.43 -2.05 6.92
N THR A 55 8.82 -1.45 5.78
CA THR A 55 7.86 -0.76 4.90
C THR A 55 6.87 -1.78 4.34
N ALA A 56 5.58 -1.58 4.62
CA ALA A 56 4.52 -2.46 4.18
C ALA A 56 3.73 -1.85 3.02
N LEU A 57 3.52 -2.64 1.97
CA LEU A 57 2.69 -2.30 0.81
C LEU A 57 1.46 -3.22 0.75
N PRO A 58 0.29 -2.73 0.36
CA PRO A 58 -0.84 -3.59 0.06
C PRO A 58 -0.55 -4.45 -1.18
N LEU A 59 -1.01 -5.71 -1.15
CA LEU A 59 -1.00 -6.56 -2.34
C LEU A 59 -1.93 -5.95 -3.39
N ALA A 60 -1.50 -5.93 -4.66
CA ALA A 60 -2.30 -5.37 -5.75
C ALA A 60 -3.70 -6.00 -5.80
N GLU A 61 -3.80 -7.31 -5.57
CA GLU A 61 -5.08 -8.01 -5.54
C GLU A 61 -5.96 -7.64 -4.34
N ALA A 62 -5.36 -7.42 -3.17
CA ALA A 62 -6.10 -6.94 -2.00
C ALA A 62 -6.56 -5.49 -2.17
N SER A 63 -5.74 -4.65 -2.83
CA SER A 63 -6.10 -3.27 -3.13
C SER A 63 -7.26 -3.17 -4.12
N MET A 64 -7.36 -4.10 -5.08
CA MET A 64 -8.47 -4.11 -6.05
C MET A 64 -9.79 -4.53 -5.38
N ARG A 65 -9.77 -5.42 -4.39
CA ARG A 65 -11.00 -5.87 -3.70
C ARG A 65 -11.67 -4.76 -2.87
N HIS A 66 -10.94 -3.73 -2.49
CA HIS A 66 -11.45 -2.57 -1.73
C HIS A 66 -11.64 -1.34 -2.65
N HIS A 67 -12.56 -1.41 -3.61
CA HIS A 67 -12.88 -0.27 -4.49
C HIS A 67 -13.50 0.94 -3.77
N SER A 68 -13.92 0.79 -2.51
CA SER A 68 -14.62 1.83 -1.73
C SER A 68 -13.72 2.68 -0.84
N ALA A 69 -12.49 2.24 -0.53
CA ALA A 69 -11.54 3.00 0.29
C ALA A 69 -10.09 2.52 0.11
N PRO A 70 -9.08 3.40 0.26
CA PRO A 70 -7.68 2.98 0.26
C PRO A 70 -7.42 2.00 1.41
N VAL A 71 -6.69 0.92 1.12
CA VAL A 71 -6.21 -0.01 2.16
C VAL A 71 -5.15 0.73 2.98
N ILE A 72 -5.51 1.12 4.19
CA ILE A 72 -4.57 1.76 5.13
C ILE A 72 -3.83 0.66 5.90
N ILE A 73 -2.60 0.38 5.50
CA ILE A 73 -1.70 -0.48 6.27
C ILE A 73 -1.02 0.37 7.36
N GLN A 74 -1.59 0.39 8.57
CA GLN A 74 -0.90 0.95 9.73
C GLN A 74 -0.05 -0.15 10.37
N HIS A 75 1.26 -0.11 10.16
CA HIS A 75 2.14 -0.96 10.95
C HIS A 75 2.18 -0.42 12.38
N ARG A 76 1.67 -1.20 13.34
CA ARG A 76 1.79 -0.89 14.78
C ARG A 76 3.23 -1.01 15.29
N ASN A 77 4.15 -1.53 14.48
CA ASN A 77 5.53 -1.83 14.87
C ASN A 77 6.51 -0.66 14.64
N ARG A 78 6.02 0.57 14.42
CA ARG A 78 6.86 1.79 14.35
C ARG A 78 7.27 2.23 15.76
N GLU A 79 8.11 1.41 16.38
CA GLU A 79 8.92 1.71 17.57
C GLU A 79 8.18 1.84 18.91
N GLN A 80 8.11 0.72 19.64
CA GLN A 80 8.33 0.68 21.09
C GLN A 80 9.83 0.50 21.38
N GLY A 81 10.68 1.12 20.55
CA GLY A 81 12.14 1.02 20.56
C GLY A 81 12.74 2.41 20.79
N GLN A 82 12.81 2.80 22.05
CA GLN A 82 13.49 3.98 22.55
C GLN A 82 14.94 4.04 22.02
N ALA A 83 15.20 4.77 20.94
CA ALA A 83 16.55 5.15 20.55
C ALA A 83 17.02 6.34 21.41
N TRP A 84 17.43 6.06 22.64
CA TRP A 84 18.31 6.96 23.38
C TRP A 84 19.75 6.59 23.00
N ALA A 85 20.39 7.46 22.21
CA ALA A 85 21.84 7.47 22.08
C ALA A 85 22.42 8.10 23.36
N ALA A 86 23.53 7.52 23.82
CA ALA A 86 24.27 7.87 25.03
C ALA A 86 24.82 9.31 25.05
#